data_AF-A0A7W8FW10-F1
#
_entry.id   AF-A0A7W8FW10-F1
#
_cell.length_a   1.000
_cell.length_b   1.000
_cell.length_c   1.000
_cell.angle_alpha   90.00
_cell.angle_beta   90.00
_cell.angle_gamma   90.00
#
_symmetry.space_group_name_H-M   'P 1'
#
loop_
_entity.id
_entity.type
_entity.pdbx_description
1 polymer ?
#
loop_
_entity_poly.entity_id
_entity_poly.type
_entity_poly.pdbx_seq_one_letter_code
_entity_poly.pdbx_strand_id
1 'polypeptide(L)'
;MTRKGIDVSHWQGTIDWNKVKKAAIEFAIIKAGGSDAGFYTDSKWEANYKGAKAAGIPIGAYYFVGKDCVTAAAGKADAERFLQILKGKQLEYPVYMDNEAQPASAKAGITEATIAFCETMEDAGYFVGIYGSAVSGFKERMDDTKLTPYAHWVAQYASKCSYKGDYGIWQYSSKGSVDGISGNVDMDYAYVDYPAIIQNGGFNGFTKAVSDDSKPATPAPVTPAKTVDELAQEVLDGKWGNGTDRKERLTAAGYDYSAVQAKVNALVKKQESTPVYYTVKSGDTLSGIAKKYGTTVSAIQNLNPTLIKNVNLILTGWKIRVK
;
A
#
# COMPACT_ATOMS: atom_id res chain seq x y z
N MET A 1 5.15 -9.65 -6.92
CA MET A 1 6.25 -10.17 -6.06
C MET A 1 5.83 -9.94 -4.62
N THR A 2 5.90 -10.94 -3.74
CA THR A 2 5.49 -10.76 -2.33
C THR A 2 6.70 -10.32 -1.50
N ARG A 3 6.57 -9.21 -0.76
CA ARG A 3 7.61 -8.68 0.13
C ARG A 3 7.21 -8.88 1.58
N LYS A 4 8.15 -9.26 2.44
CA LYS A 4 7.91 -9.44 3.87
C LYS A 4 8.19 -8.15 4.64
N GLY A 5 7.26 -7.73 5.50
CA GLY A 5 7.39 -6.51 6.30
C GLY A 5 6.99 -6.70 7.75
N ILE A 6 7.04 -5.59 8.46
CA ILE A 6 6.56 -5.43 9.84
C ILE A 6 5.86 -4.09 9.96
N ASP A 7 5.07 -3.92 11.00
CA ASP A 7 4.70 -2.62 11.52
C ASP A 7 5.10 -2.48 12.99
N VAL A 8 5.48 -1.26 13.38
CA VAL A 8 6.10 -0.98 14.68
C VAL A 8 5.65 0.34 15.26
N SER A 9 5.70 0.43 16.58
CA SER A 9 5.39 1.65 17.35
C SER A 9 6.35 1.79 18.53
N HIS A 10 6.01 2.67 19.48
CA HIS A 10 6.73 2.74 20.74
C HIS A 10 6.77 1.41 21.53
N TRP A 11 5.79 0.52 21.32
CA TRP A 11 5.72 -0.77 22.01
C TRP A 11 6.91 -1.70 21.72
N GLN A 12 7.51 -1.59 20.53
CA GLN A 12 8.70 -2.38 20.17
C GLN A 12 10.01 -1.80 20.75
N GLY A 13 9.94 -0.70 21.51
CA GLY A 13 11.08 -0.15 22.23
C GLY A 13 12.17 0.42 21.31
N THR A 14 13.43 0.04 21.57
CA THR A 14 14.57 0.44 20.72
C THR A 14 14.89 -0.71 19.77
N ILE A 15 14.89 -0.41 18.47
CA ILE A 15 15.05 -1.39 17.39
C ILE A 15 16.46 -1.31 16.79
N ASP A 16 17.12 -2.46 16.64
CA ASP A 16 18.33 -2.59 15.82
C ASP A 16 17.94 -2.87 14.36
N TRP A 17 17.81 -1.80 13.59
CA TRP A 17 17.36 -1.87 12.20
C TRP A 17 18.33 -2.60 11.25
N ASN A 18 19.62 -2.70 11.60
CA ASN A 18 20.57 -3.49 10.82
C ASN A 18 20.32 -4.99 10.98
N LYS A 19 19.96 -5.43 12.19
CA LYS A 19 19.52 -6.81 12.42
C LYS A 19 18.17 -7.08 11.77
N VAL A 20 17.23 -6.14 11.82
CA VAL A 20 15.95 -6.25 11.11
C VAL A 20 16.17 -6.44 9.60
N LYS A 21 17.07 -5.66 8.98
CA LYS A 21 17.44 -5.83 7.57
C LYS A 21 18.04 -7.21 7.29
N LYS A 22 18.95 -7.68 8.16
CA LYS A 22 19.57 -9.01 8.05
C LYS A 22 18.56 -10.15 8.24
N ALA A 23 17.50 -9.92 9.00
CA ALA A 23 16.37 -10.83 9.15
C ALA A 23 15.42 -10.86 7.94
N ALA A 24 15.83 -10.25 6.81
CA ALA A 24 15.10 -10.19 5.55
C ALA A 24 13.72 -9.51 5.66
N ILE A 25 13.61 -8.50 6.53
CA ILE A 25 12.49 -7.55 6.49
C ILE A 25 12.77 -6.53 5.38
N GLU A 26 11.79 -6.39 4.48
CA GLU A 26 11.90 -5.64 3.23
C GLU A 26 11.18 -4.29 3.27
N PHE A 27 10.27 -4.09 4.22
CA PHE A 27 9.64 -2.79 4.50
C PHE A 27 9.17 -2.70 5.96
N ALA A 28 8.88 -1.48 6.41
CA ALA A 28 8.22 -1.27 7.69
C ALA A 28 7.13 -0.18 7.61
N ILE A 29 5.97 -0.38 8.24
CA ILE A 29 4.99 0.69 8.47
C ILE A 29 5.14 1.18 9.92
N ILE A 30 5.46 2.46 10.12
CA ILE A 30 5.86 2.96 11.44
C ILE A 30 4.77 3.87 12.01
N LYS A 31 4.37 3.66 13.26
CA LYS A 31 3.45 4.58 13.95
C LYS A 31 4.05 5.97 14.02
N ALA A 32 3.36 6.94 13.43
CA ALA A 32 3.75 8.34 13.51
C ALA A 32 3.07 9.05 14.68
N GLY A 33 1.82 8.69 14.97
CA GLY A 33 1.03 9.33 16.01
C GLY A 33 -0.37 8.73 16.10
N GLY A 34 -1.25 9.44 16.79
CA GLY A 34 -2.64 9.07 16.91
C GLY A 34 -3.47 10.08 17.70
N SER A 35 -4.76 9.80 17.76
CA SER A 35 -5.78 10.51 18.55
C SER A 35 -6.53 9.60 19.53
N ASP A 36 -6.20 8.30 19.58
CA ASP A 36 -6.81 7.29 20.46
C ASP A 36 -6.63 7.56 21.96
N ALA A 37 -5.64 8.36 22.32
CA ALA A 37 -5.38 8.84 23.68
C ALA A 37 -5.19 10.37 23.70
N GLY A 38 -5.99 11.10 22.91
CA GLY A 38 -5.74 12.50 22.60
C GLY A 38 -4.64 12.65 21.53
N PHE A 39 -4.40 13.86 21.03
CA PHE A 39 -3.42 14.06 19.95
C PHE A 39 -1.98 13.87 20.41
N TYR A 40 -1.27 12.92 19.82
CA TYR A 40 0.15 12.71 20.11
C TYR A 40 0.98 12.35 18.86
N THR A 41 2.29 12.53 19.00
CA THR A 41 3.30 11.94 18.12
C THR A 41 3.89 10.73 18.85
N ASP A 42 4.01 9.60 18.17
CA ASP A 42 4.56 8.39 18.77
C ASP A 42 6.01 8.64 19.24
N SER A 43 6.33 8.24 20.48
CA SER A 43 7.63 8.55 21.09
C SER A 43 8.83 7.91 20.38
N LYS A 44 8.60 6.90 19.53
CA LYS A 44 9.63 6.25 18.71
C LYS A 44 9.58 6.63 17.24
N TRP A 45 8.62 7.45 16.79
CA TRP A 45 8.48 7.88 15.39
C TRP A 45 9.82 8.31 14.76
N GLU A 46 10.47 9.32 15.35
CA GLU A 46 11.71 9.88 14.79
C GLU A 46 12.88 8.89 14.82
N ALA A 47 13.00 8.09 15.88
CA ALA A 47 14.06 7.10 16.01
C ALA A 47 13.89 5.94 15.02
N ASN A 48 12.65 5.44 14.87
CA ASN A 48 12.30 4.38 13.94
C ASN A 48 12.43 4.84 12.49
N TYR A 49 11.93 6.03 12.15
CA TYR A 49 12.09 6.63 10.83
C TYR A 49 13.57 6.70 10.43
N LYS A 50 14.42 7.31 11.28
CA LYS A 50 15.85 7.47 10.99
C LYS A 50 16.57 6.13 10.89
N GLY A 51 16.30 5.21 11.82
CA GLY A 51 16.93 3.90 11.89
C GLY A 51 16.61 3.03 10.67
N ALA A 52 15.33 2.94 10.29
CA ALA A 52 14.90 2.17 9.14
C ALA A 52 15.47 2.73 7.82
N LYS A 53 15.42 4.07 7.64
CA LYS A 53 16.01 4.74 6.46
C LYS A 53 17.52 4.51 6.38
N ALA A 54 18.24 4.61 7.49
CA ALA A 54 19.68 4.36 7.52
C ALA A 54 20.05 2.89 7.19
N ALA A 55 19.19 1.94 7.56
CA ALA A 55 19.34 0.53 7.20
C ALA A 55 18.89 0.20 5.76
N GLY A 56 18.41 1.18 4.99
CA GLY A 56 17.90 0.99 3.64
C GLY A 56 16.64 0.12 3.60
N ILE A 57 15.76 0.26 4.61
CA ILE A 57 14.44 -0.36 4.64
C ILE A 57 13.42 0.70 4.19
N PRO A 58 12.72 0.49 3.07
CA PRO A 58 11.56 1.28 2.65
C PRO A 58 10.51 1.40 3.76
N ILE A 59 9.96 2.59 3.96
CA ILE A 59 9.02 2.83 5.07
C ILE A 59 7.70 3.45 4.64
N GLY A 60 6.63 3.08 5.34
CA GLY A 60 5.35 3.77 5.37
C GLY A 60 5.10 4.29 6.78
N ALA A 61 3.95 4.94 6.98
CA ALA A 61 3.57 5.43 8.30
C ALA A 61 2.10 5.16 8.58
N TYR A 62 1.72 5.10 9.85
CA TYR A 62 0.31 5.06 10.21
C TYR A 62 -0.04 6.02 11.34
N TYR A 63 -1.31 6.40 11.39
CA TYR A 63 -1.89 7.26 12.40
C TYR A 63 -3.11 6.58 13.01
N PHE A 64 -3.06 6.29 14.32
CA PHE A 64 -4.14 5.57 15.01
C PHE A 64 -5.25 6.53 15.43
N VAL A 65 -6.41 6.45 14.76
CA VAL A 65 -7.52 7.36 15.03
C VAL A 65 -8.34 6.90 16.22
N GLY A 66 -8.73 7.86 17.07
CA GLY A 66 -9.48 7.58 18.29
C GLY A 66 -10.96 7.31 18.10
N LYS A 67 -11.60 6.78 19.15
CA LYS A 67 -13.01 6.36 19.17
C LYS A 67 -14.02 7.43 18.70
N ASP A 68 -13.65 8.70 18.80
CA ASP A 68 -14.50 9.86 18.47
C ASP A 68 -14.31 10.33 17.01
N CYS A 69 -13.41 9.69 16.24
CA CYS A 69 -13.22 9.93 14.81
C CYS A 69 -14.34 9.28 13.98
N VAL A 70 -15.55 9.84 14.10
CA VAL A 70 -16.80 9.32 13.50
C VAL A 70 -17.56 10.37 12.71
N THR A 71 -16.87 11.42 12.26
CA THR A 71 -17.42 12.46 11.37
C THR A 71 -16.36 12.88 10.36
N ALA A 72 -16.77 13.40 9.20
CA ALA A 72 -15.85 13.96 8.21
C ALA A 72 -14.92 15.03 8.81
N ALA A 73 -15.44 15.90 9.68
CA ALA A 73 -14.65 16.94 10.35
C ALA A 73 -13.56 16.35 11.26
N ALA A 74 -13.87 15.29 12.01
CA ALA A 74 -12.88 14.62 12.85
C ALA A 74 -11.80 13.90 12.00
N GLY A 75 -12.21 13.22 10.93
CA GLY A 75 -11.29 12.57 10.00
C GLY A 75 -10.31 13.56 9.35
N LYS A 76 -10.83 14.71 8.90
CA LYS A 76 -9.99 15.81 8.39
C LYS A 76 -9.01 16.34 9.46
N ALA A 77 -9.48 16.57 10.69
CA ALA A 77 -8.62 17.06 11.77
C ALA A 77 -7.47 16.08 12.12
N ASP A 78 -7.74 14.77 12.10
CA ASP A 78 -6.72 13.74 12.27
C ASP A 78 -5.72 13.73 11.11
N ALA A 79 -6.17 13.87 9.87
CA ALA A 79 -5.29 13.98 8.70
C ALA A 79 -4.40 15.23 8.78
N GLU A 80 -4.95 16.40 9.11
CA GLU A 80 -4.18 17.63 9.29
C GLU A 80 -3.10 17.49 10.37
N ARG A 81 -3.41 16.79 11.48
CA ARG A 81 -2.42 16.48 12.51
C ARG A 81 -1.34 15.54 11.99
N PHE A 82 -1.72 14.50 11.24
CA PHE A 82 -0.79 13.56 10.66
C PHE A 82 0.17 14.25 9.68
N LEU A 83 -0.32 15.14 8.82
CA LEU A 83 0.49 15.95 7.91
C LEU A 83 1.55 16.77 8.64
N GLN A 84 1.26 17.31 9.83
CA GLN A 84 2.27 18.02 10.64
C GLN A 84 3.39 17.09 11.10
N ILE A 85 3.08 15.84 11.43
CA ILE A 85 4.07 14.84 11.86
C ILE A 85 4.95 14.39 10.68
N LEU A 86 4.35 14.27 9.49
CA LEU A 86 5.02 13.83 8.27
C LEU A 86 5.84 14.90 7.55
N LYS A 87 5.73 16.17 7.98
CA LYS A 87 6.39 17.30 7.31
C LYS A 87 7.89 17.06 7.11
N GLY A 88 8.34 17.14 5.86
CA GLY A 88 9.74 16.98 5.48
C GLY A 88 10.25 15.54 5.48
N LYS A 89 9.36 14.54 5.55
CA LYS A 89 9.70 13.12 5.48
C LYS A 89 9.47 12.56 4.06
N GLN A 90 10.16 11.47 3.75
CA GLN A 90 10.01 10.70 2.52
C GLN A 90 9.71 9.24 2.84
N LEU A 91 8.58 8.75 2.34
CA LEU A 91 8.02 7.43 2.67
C LEU A 91 7.75 6.62 1.40
N GLU A 92 8.46 5.53 1.19
CA GLU A 92 8.33 4.65 0.03
C GLU A 92 7.10 3.72 0.07
N TYR A 93 6.41 3.65 1.20
CA TYR A 93 5.13 2.94 1.35
C TYR A 93 4.01 3.92 1.73
N PRO A 94 2.73 3.51 1.58
CA PRO A 94 1.60 4.39 1.87
C PRO A 94 1.59 4.88 3.31
N VAL A 95 0.84 5.96 3.50
CA VAL A 95 0.46 6.44 4.82
C VAL A 95 -0.95 5.95 5.14
N TYR A 96 -1.14 5.37 6.32
CA TYR A 96 -2.38 4.67 6.66
C TYR A 96 -3.15 5.38 7.77
N MET A 97 -4.46 5.52 7.58
CA MET A 97 -5.40 5.70 8.69
C MET A 97 -5.64 4.35 9.35
N ASP A 98 -5.32 4.23 10.63
CA ASP A 98 -5.53 3.02 11.41
C ASP A 98 -6.87 3.12 12.18
N ASN A 99 -7.83 2.27 11.79
CA ASN A 99 -9.23 2.30 12.22
C ASN A 99 -9.61 1.07 13.07
N GLU A 100 -9.39 1.18 14.37
CA GLU A 100 -9.65 0.08 15.32
C GLU A 100 -10.45 0.46 16.57
N ALA A 101 -10.48 1.74 16.93
CA ALA A 101 -10.99 2.21 18.22
C ALA A 101 -12.49 2.55 18.21
N GLN A 102 -13.08 2.77 17.02
CA GLN A 102 -14.45 3.26 16.88
C GLN A 102 -15.48 2.13 17.07
N PRO A 103 -16.68 2.43 17.60
CA PRO A 103 -17.74 1.43 17.77
C PRO A 103 -18.41 1.11 16.42
N ALA A 104 -18.71 -0.17 16.16
CA ALA A 104 -19.37 -0.59 14.92
C ALA A 104 -20.74 0.08 14.68
N SER A 105 -21.41 0.56 15.73
CA SER A 105 -22.67 1.32 15.63
C SER A 105 -22.51 2.66 14.90
N ALA A 106 -21.30 3.20 14.79
CA ALA A 106 -21.00 4.46 14.11
C ALA A 106 -20.59 4.28 12.64
N LYS A 107 -20.91 3.13 12.01
CA LYS A 107 -20.42 2.72 10.68
C LYS A 107 -20.45 3.82 9.61
N ALA A 108 -21.57 4.52 9.47
CA ALA A 108 -21.71 5.60 8.48
C ALA A 108 -20.71 6.73 8.76
N GLY A 109 -20.66 7.21 10.00
CA GLY A 109 -19.77 8.29 10.42
C GLY A 109 -18.28 7.91 10.37
N ILE A 110 -17.93 6.67 10.70
CA ILE A 110 -16.57 6.14 10.53
C ILE A 110 -16.17 6.17 9.05
N THR A 111 -17.08 5.76 8.15
CA THR A 111 -16.82 5.77 6.72
C THR A 111 -16.61 7.21 6.20
N GLU A 112 -17.44 8.16 6.63
CA GLU A 112 -17.28 9.59 6.29
C GLU A 112 -15.97 10.17 6.84
N ALA A 113 -15.61 9.85 8.08
CA ALA A 113 -14.33 10.24 8.67
C ALA A 113 -13.15 9.68 7.87
N THR A 114 -13.23 8.42 7.46
CA THR A 114 -12.17 7.74 6.69
C THR A 114 -11.99 8.38 5.32
N ILE A 115 -13.08 8.66 4.60
CA ILE A 115 -13.03 9.36 3.31
C ILE A 115 -12.40 10.75 3.48
N ALA A 116 -12.85 11.53 4.45
CA ALA A 116 -12.33 12.89 4.68
C ALA A 116 -10.84 12.89 5.06
N PHE A 117 -10.40 11.91 5.87
CA PHE A 117 -8.99 11.72 6.17
C PHE A 117 -8.20 11.44 4.88
N CYS A 118 -8.63 10.47 4.10
CA CYS A 118 -7.94 10.06 2.87
C CYS A 118 -7.88 11.18 1.84
N GLU A 119 -9.00 11.86 1.54
CA GLU A 119 -9.03 13.01 0.62
C GLU A 119 -8.06 14.12 1.09
N THR A 120 -8.04 14.44 2.39
CA THR A 120 -7.12 15.44 2.95
C THR A 120 -5.64 15.05 2.76
N MET A 121 -5.30 13.77 2.90
CA MET A 121 -3.93 13.28 2.68
C MET A 121 -3.54 13.29 1.20
N GLU A 122 -4.46 12.88 0.32
CA GLU A 122 -4.24 12.92 -1.14
C GLU A 122 -4.06 14.35 -1.66
N ASP A 123 -4.84 15.30 -1.17
CA ASP A 123 -4.72 16.73 -1.48
C ASP A 123 -3.36 17.30 -1.09
N ALA A 124 -2.74 16.75 -0.04
CA ALA A 124 -1.41 17.09 0.39
C ALA A 124 -0.29 16.32 -0.35
N GLY A 125 -0.64 15.53 -1.37
CA GLY A 125 0.30 14.78 -2.20
C GLY A 125 0.76 13.45 -1.61
N TYR A 126 0.03 12.89 -0.65
CA TYR A 126 0.34 11.58 -0.08
C TYR A 126 -0.43 10.46 -0.77
N PHE A 127 0.24 9.33 -0.97
CA PHE A 127 -0.39 8.07 -1.31
C PHE A 127 -0.95 7.45 -0.02
N VAL A 128 -2.26 7.54 0.15
CA VAL A 128 -2.96 7.15 1.39
C VAL A 128 -3.61 5.77 1.29
N GLY A 129 -3.72 5.11 2.43
CA GLY A 129 -4.48 3.90 2.59
C GLY A 129 -5.21 3.83 3.92
N ILE A 130 -5.93 2.74 4.10
CA ILE A 130 -6.72 2.43 5.28
C ILE A 130 -6.23 1.10 5.84
N TYR A 131 -5.95 1.08 7.13
CA TYR A 131 -5.73 -0.14 7.87
C TYR A 131 -6.99 -0.54 8.63
N GLY A 132 -7.28 -1.84 8.62
CA GLY A 132 -8.35 -2.42 9.42
C GLY A 132 -8.42 -3.93 9.34
N SER A 133 -9.01 -4.54 10.37
CA SER A 133 -9.34 -5.96 10.35
C SER A 133 -10.31 -6.29 9.20
N ALA A 134 -10.10 -7.43 8.55
CA ALA A 134 -10.99 -7.95 7.52
C ALA A 134 -12.45 -8.11 8.01
N VAL A 135 -12.64 -8.34 9.32
CA VAL A 135 -13.97 -8.54 9.93
C VAL A 135 -14.39 -7.28 10.69
N SER A 136 -13.75 -6.98 11.81
CA SER A 136 -14.21 -5.86 12.67
C SER A 136 -14.02 -4.49 12.01
N GLY A 137 -13.06 -4.34 11.11
CA GLY A 137 -12.81 -3.11 10.35
C GLY A 137 -13.69 -3.03 9.11
N PHE A 138 -13.20 -3.60 8.00
CA PHE A 138 -13.79 -3.44 6.67
C PHE A 138 -15.19 -4.02 6.53
N LYS A 139 -15.55 -5.10 7.24
CA LYS A 139 -16.90 -5.67 7.17
C LYS A 139 -17.87 -4.98 8.13
N GLU A 140 -17.45 -4.76 9.37
CA GLU A 140 -18.35 -4.32 10.45
C GLU A 140 -18.36 -2.81 10.67
N ARG A 141 -17.19 -2.17 10.89
CA ARG A 141 -17.09 -0.74 11.22
C ARG A 141 -17.14 0.20 10.02
N MET A 142 -16.78 -0.26 8.83
CA MET A 142 -16.71 0.57 7.64
C MET A 142 -17.64 0.06 6.53
N ASP A 143 -18.15 0.97 5.70
CA ASP A 143 -18.75 0.62 4.42
C ASP A 143 -17.66 0.58 3.34
N ASP A 144 -17.00 -0.56 3.26
CA ASP A 144 -15.85 -0.81 2.41
C ASP A 144 -16.13 -0.60 0.91
N THR A 145 -17.39 -0.70 0.48
CA THR A 145 -17.76 -0.43 -0.91
C THR A 145 -17.42 1.00 -1.35
N LYS A 146 -17.37 1.94 -0.40
CA LYS A 146 -17.01 3.35 -0.63
C LYS A 146 -15.51 3.63 -0.48
N LEU A 147 -14.74 2.66 0.01
CA LEU A 147 -13.33 2.83 0.36
C LEU A 147 -12.38 2.20 -0.67
N THR A 148 -12.92 1.47 -1.65
CA THR A 148 -12.18 0.84 -2.77
C THR A 148 -11.24 1.75 -3.58
N PRO A 149 -11.39 3.10 -3.62
CA PRO A 149 -10.39 3.95 -4.26
C PRO A 149 -9.04 4.01 -3.55
N TYR A 150 -9.00 3.76 -2.23
CA TYR A 150 -7.79 3.89 -1.42
C TYR A 150 -7.05 2.55 -1.28
N ALA A 151 -5.79 2.59 -0.83
CA ALA A 151 -5.05 1.37 -0.56
C ALA A 151 -5.52 0.66 0.71
N HIS A 152 -5.71 -0.65 0.66
CA HIS A 152 -6.05 -1.44 1.85
C HIS A 152 -4.83 -2.15 2.43
N TRP A 153 -4.63 -1.95 3.74
CA TRP A 153 -3.79 -2.78 4.60
C TRP A 153 -4.71 -3.58 5.52
N VAL A 154 -4.86 -4.87 5.21
CA VAL A 154 -5.87 -5.72 5.83
C VAL A 154 -5.24 -6.53 6.95
N ALA A 155 -5.81 -6.48 8.15
CA ALA A 155 -5.43 -7.40 9.22
C ALA A 155 -6.32 -8.65 9.22
N GLN A 156 -5.68 -9.82 9.17
CA GLN A 156 -6.34 -11.10 9.43
C GLN A 156 -5.31 -12.14 9.85
N TYR A 157 -5.29 -12.49 11.13
CA TYR A 157 -4.33 -13.45 11.68
C TYR A 157 -4.73 -14.89 11.35
N ALA A 158 -4.31 -15.35 10.18
CA ALA A 158 -4.65 -16.65 9.63
C ALA A 158 -3.53 -17.13 8.69
N SER A 159 -3.56 -18.41 8.29
CA SER A 159 -2.65 -18.94 7.27
C SER A 159 -2.94 -18.42 5.86
N LYS A 160 -4.11 -17.81 5.64
CA LYS A 160 -4.53 -17.19 4.39
C LYS A 160 -5.52 -16.04 4.66
N CYS A 161 -5.32 -14.91 4.00
CA CYS A 161 -6.30 -13.82 3.99
C CYS A 161 -7.56 -14.24 3.21
N SER A 162 -8.73 -14.14 3.84
CA SER A 162 -10.03 -14.43 3.25
C SER A 162 -10.80 -13.19 2.80
N TYR A 163 -10.25 -12.00 3.02
CA TYR A 163 -10.79 -10.74 2.52
C TYR A 163 -10.97 -10.81 1.00
N LYS A 164 -12.09 -10.27 0.50
CA LYS A 164 -12.53 -10.45 -0.89
C LYS A 164 -12.22 -9.26 -1.79
N GLY A 165 -12.03 -8.08 -1.21
CA GLY A 165 -11.62 -6.89 -1.93
C GLY A 165 -10.14 -6.94 -2.34
N ASP A 166 -9.71 -5.93 -3.08
CA ASP A 166 -8.31 -5.74 -3.40
C ASP A 166 -7.57 -5.16 -2.18
N TYR A 167 -6.34 -5.62 -1.94
CA TYR A 167 -5.50 -5.16 -0.84
C TYR A 167 -4.04 -5.19 -1.23
N GLY A 168 -3.28 -4.21 -0.75
CA GLY A 168 -1.85 -4.12 -1.05
C GLY A 168 -0.97 -4.69 0.04
N ILE A 169 -1.43 -4.67 1.30
CA ILE A 169 -0.72 -5.25 2.45
C ILE A 169 -1.66 -6.14 3.25
N TRP A 170 -1.14 -7.25 3.76
CA TRP A 170 -1.83 -8.14 4.70
C TRP A 170 -0.99 -8.31 5.97
N GLN A 171 -1.53 -7.85 7.11
CA GLN A 171 -1.00 -8.17 8.43
C GLN A 171 -1.51 -9.55 8.85
N TYR A 172 -0.60 -10.53 8.88
CA TYR A 172 -0.95 -11.94 9.05
C TYR A 172 -0.65 -12.49 10.45
N SER A 173 0.04 -11.73 11.30
CA SER A 173 0.36 -12.13 12.67
C SER A 173 0.72 -10.92 13.52
N SER A 174 0.34 -10.95 14.80
CA SER A 174 0.82 -10.01 15.84
C SER A 174 1.82 -10.62 16.83
N LYS A 175 2.32 -11.81 16.49
CA LYS A 175 3.20 -12.61 17.36
C LYS A 175 4.49 -13.00 16.63
N GLY A 176 4.92 -12.17 15.70
CA GLY A 176 6.19 -12.34 15.01
C GLY A 176 7.36 -12.18 15.97
N SER A 177 8.49 -12.79 15.59
CA SER A 177 9.78 -12.57 16.23
C SER A 177 10.80 -12.25 15.15
N VAL A 178 11.44 -11.09 15.27
CA VAL A 178 12.42 -10.56 14.31
C VAL A 178 13.65 -10.13 15.10
N ASP A 179 14.83 -10.62 14.70
CA ASP A 179 16.08 -10.22 15.34
C ASP A 179 16.29 -8.71 15.21
N GLY A 180 16.69 -8.08 16.31
CA GLY A 180 16.74 -6.62 16.46
C GLY A 180 15.50 -5.99 17.08
N ILE A 181 14.42 -6.75 17.32
CA ILE A 181 13.22 -6.30 18.01
C ILE A 181 13.00 -7.16 19.25
N SER A 182 12.74 -6.52 20.39
CA SER A 182 12.40 -7.23 21.63
C SER A 182 10.91 -7.52 21.69
N GLY A 183 10.54 -8.74 22.07
CA GLY A 183 9.14 -9.15 22.18
C GLY A 183 8.47 -9.41 20.83
N ASN A 184 7.15 -9.29 20.82
CA ASN A 184 6.35 -9.55 19.63
C ASN A 184 6.39 -8.35 18.67
N VAL A 185 6.33 -8.65 17.39
CA VAL A 185 6.14 -7.66 16.32
C VAL A 185 5.09 -8.15 15.33
N ASP A 186 4.31 -7.22 14.82
CA ASP A 186 3.35 -7.47 13.77
C ASP A 186 4.07 -7.80 12.45
N MET A 187 3.50 -8.72 11.68
CA MET A 187 4.12 -9.26 10.47
C MET A 187 3.22 -9.09 9.27
N ASP A 188 3.82 -8.61 8.18
CA ASP A 188 3.10 -8.24 6.97
C ASP A 188 3.63 -8.90 5.71
N TYR A 189 2.73 -9.03 4.74
CA TYR A 189 3.08 -9.21 3.34
C TYR A 189 2.57 -8.04 2.50
N ALA A 190 3.44 -7.45 1.71
CA ALA A 190 3.06 -6.52 0.64
C ALA A 190 3.02 -7.24 -0.71
N TYR A 191 1.97 -6.98 -1.47
CA TYR A 191 1.72 -7.55 -2.80
C TYR A 191 1.90 -6.52 -3.92
N VAL A 192 1.94 -5.24 -3.56
CA VAL A 192 2.06 -4.10 -4.47
C VAL A 192 3.48 -3.52 -4.38
N ASP A 193 4.01 -3.06 -5.52
CA ASP A 193 5.28 -2.33 -5.57
C ASP A 193 5.11 -0.85 -5.23
N TYR A 194 4.78 -0.60 -3.96
CA TYR A 194 4.60 0.75 -3.45
C TYR A 194 5.81 1.66 -3.66
N PRO A 195 7.07 1.22 -3.43
CA PRO A 195 8.22 2.08 -3.69
C PRO A 195 8.25 2.59 -5.13
N ALA A 196 8.05 1.72 -6.12
CA ALA A 196 8.02 2.13 -7.52
C ALA A 196 6.86 3.11 -7.80
N ILE A 197 5.66 2.83 -7.31
CA ILE A 197 4.47 3.68 -7.53
C ILE A 197 4.67 5.06 -6.91
N ILE A 198 5.10 5.11 -5.65
CA ILE A 198 5.20 6.33 -4.86
C ILE A 198 6.34 7.21 -5.37
N GLN A 199 7.51 6.63 -5.64
CA GLN A 199 8.67 7.39 -6.11
C GLN A 199 8.45 7.91 -7.53
N ASN A 200 7.97 7.07 -8.46
CA ASN A 200 7.72 7.51 -9.84
C ASN A 200 6.54 8.48 -9.94
N GLY A 201 5.54 8.33 -9.05
CA GLY A 201 4.39 9.21 -8.97
C GLY A 201 4.65 10.57 -8.31
N GLY A 202 5.80 10.72 -7.63
CA GLY A 202 6.10 11.94 -6.87
C GLY A 202 5.18 12.13 -5.66
N PHE A 203 4.83 11.04 -4.97
CA PHE A 203 4.03 11.07 -3.75
C PHE A 203 4.90 11.11 -2.49
N ASN A 204 4.30 11.37 -1.33
CA ASN A 204 4.93 11.19 -0.01
C ASN A 204 6.28 11.92 0.14
N GLY A 205 6.36 13.16 -0.34
CA GLY A 205 7.58 13.98 -0.28
C GLY A 205 8.66 13.63 -1.31
N PHE A 206 8.40 12.69 -2.22
CA PHE A 206 9.21 12.52 -3.43
C PHE A 206 8.74 13.50 -4.50
N THR A 207 9.67 14.03 -5.28
CA THR A 207 9.36 14.80 -6.48
C THR A 207 9.37 13.86 -7.68
N LYS A 208 8.40 14.01 -8.59
CA LYS A 208 8.41 13.29 -9.87
C LYS A 208 9.73 13.58 -10.59
N ALA A 209 10.41 12.55 -11.12
CA ALA A 209 11.48 12.77 -12.07
C ALA A 209 10.88 13.53 -13.26
N VAL A 210 11.33 14.76 -13.50
CA VAL A 210 10.85 15.58 -14.60
C VAL A 210 11.27 14.88 -15.89
N SER A 211 10.32 14.25 -16.59
CA SER A 211 10.46 14.07 -18.02
C SER A 211 10.33 15.46 -18.63
N ASP A 212 11.38 15.90 -19.33
CA ASP A 212 11.50 17.20 -19.98
C ASP A 212 10.42 17.39 -21.07
N ASP A 213 9.21 17.77 -20.66
CA ASP A 213 8.12 18.15 -21.55
C ASP A 213 7.52 19.49 -21.10
N SER A 214 8.38 20.53 -21.03
CA SER A 214 7.90 21.90 -20.88
C SER A 214 7.24 22.38 -22.17
N LYS A 215 5.90 22.42 -22.20
CA LYS A 215 5.16 23.35 -23.07
C LYS A 215 3.88 23.82 -22.40
N PRO A 216 3.62 25.15 -22.32
CA PRO A 216 2.36 25.66 -21.79
C PRO A 216 1.25 25.49 -22.83
N ALA A 217 0.09 24.99 -22.42
CA ALA A 217 -1.08 24.84 -23.29
C ALA A 217 -2.12 25.94 -23.01
N THR A 218 -2.32 26.79 -24.01
CA THR A 218 -3.44 27.75 -24.16
C THR A 218 -4.73 26.99 -24.56
N PRO A 219 -5.95 27.45 -24.21
CA PRO A 219 -7.15 26.61 -24.32
C PRO A 219 -7.92 26.77 -25.64
N ALA A 220 -8.49 25.64 -26.12
CA ALA A 220 -9.72 25.43 -26.96
C ALA A 220 -9.50 24.28 -27.98
N PRO A 221 -10.54 23.66 -28.62
CA PRO A 221 -11.96 23.48 -28.29
C PRO A 221 -12.43 21.99 -28.29
N VAL A 222 -13.70 21.77 -27.91
CA VAL A 222 -14.47 20.51 -27.83
C VAL A 222 -14.14 19.44 -28.90
N THR A 223 -13.57 18.32 -28.43
CA THR A 223 -13.27 17.07 -29.18
C THR A 223 -14.26 15.98 -28.73
N PRO A 224 -14.50 14.89 -29.49
CA PRO A 224 -15.44 13.83 -29.07
C PRO A 224 -15.04 13.27 -27.71
N ALA A 225 -16.01 13.00 -26.85
CA ALA A 225 -15.77 12.46 -25.50
C ALA A 225 -14.97 11.15 -25.60
N LYS A 226 -13.77 11.14 -25.02
CA LYS A 226 -12.89 9.97 -24.96
C LYS A 226 -13.55 8.85 -24.14
N THR A 227 -13.25 7.60 -24.47
CA THR A 227 -13.75 6.45 -23.73
C THR A 227 -13.08 6.32 -22.35
N VAL A 228 -13.73 5.61 -21.43
CA VAL A 228 -13.18 5.30 -20.09
C VAL A 228 -11.82 4.60 -20.18
N ASP A 229 -11.62 3.75 -21.19
CA ASP A 229 -10.38 3.01 -21.40
C ASP A 229 -9.23 3.92 -21.84
N GLU A 230 -9.50 4.86 -22.75
CA GLU A 230 -8.53 5.87 -23.17
C GLU A 230 -8.17 6.81 -22.02
N LEU A 231 -9.16 7.28 -21.26
CA LEU A 231 -8.95 8.14 -20.10
C LEU A 231 -8.15 7.44 -19.01
N ALA A 232 -8.41 6.14 -18.77
CA ALA A 232 -7.65 5.37 -17.79
C ALA A 232 -6.18 5.22 -18.20
N GLN A 233 -5.91 5.01 -19.49
CA GLN A 233 -4.53 5.02 -19.99
C GLN A 233 -3.89 6.39 -19.84
N GLU A 234 -4.60 7.48 -20.14
CA GLU A 234 -4.07 8.84 -19.95
C GLU A 234 -3.82 9.19 -18.48
N VAL A 235 -4.62 8.66 -17.55
CA VAL A 235 -4.37 8.77 -16.11
C VAL A 235 -3.10 8.04 -15.72
N LEU A 236 -2.89 6.82 -16.24
CA LEU A 236 -1.65 6.07 -16.03
C LEU A 236 -0.43 6.78 -16.66
N ASP A 237 -0.62 7.46 -17.78
CA ASP A 237 0.38 8.31 -18.41
C ASP A 237 0.60 9.64 -17.65
N GLY A 238 -0.17 9.91 -16.59
CA GLY A 238 -0.05 11.08 -15.73
C GLY A 238 -0.63 12.37 -16.31
N LYS A 239 -1.43 12.31 -17.38
CA LYS A 239 -2.00 13.48 -18.06
C LYS A 239 -3.09 14.18 -17.24
N TRP A 240 -3.65 13.52 -16.24
CA TRP A 240 -4.80 13.98 -15.45
C TRP A 240 -4.45 14.31 -13.99
N GLY A 241 -3.18 14.50 -13.62
CA GLY A 241 -2.84 14.82 -12.23
C GLY A 241 -3.12 13.69 -11.25
N ASN A 242 -3.27 14.02 -9.96
CA ASN A 242 -3.50 13.06 -8.87
C ASN A 242 -4.63 13.51 -7.92
N GLY A 243 -5.16 12.59 -7.12
CA GLY A 243 -6.18 12.87 -6.09
C GLY A 243 -7.33 13.77 -6.58
N THR A 244 -7.55 14.86 -5.86
CA THR A 244 -8.57 15.87 -6.19
C THR A 244 -8.30 16.61 -7.49
N ASP A 245 -7.05 16.93 -7.86
CA ASP A 245 -6.74 17.54 -9.17
C ASP A 245 -7.24 16.64 -10.31
N ARG A 246 -7.06 15.32 -10.18
CA ARG A 246 -7.57 14.35 -11.16
C ARG A 246 -9.08 14.31 -11.20
N LYS A 247 -9.72 14.26 -10.03
CA LYS A 247 -11.18 14.24 -9.89
C LYS A 247 -11.78 15.51 -10.49
N GLU A 248 -11.28 16.68 -10.10
CA GLU A 248 -11.71 17.98 -10.60
C GLU A 248 -11.49 18.11 -12.11
N ARG A 249 -10.34 17.71 -12.64
CA ARG A 249 -10.06 17.83 -14.07
C ARG A 249 -10.90 16.88 -14.92
N LEU A 250 -11.08 15.62 -14.49
CA LEU A 250 -11.95 14.67 -15.19
C LEU A 250 -13.42 15.12 -15.12
N THR A 251 -13.90 15.55 -13.95
CA THR A 251 -15.28 16.03 -13.78
C THR A 251 -15.53 17.35 -14.52
N ALA A 252 -14.60 18.32 -14.48
CA ALA A 252 -14.70 19.56 -15.23
C ALA A 252 -14.67 19.33 -16.75
N ALA A 253 -13.97 18.28 -17.20
CA ALA A 253 -13.99 17.82 -18.59
C ALA A 253 -15.25 16.99 -18.95
N GLY A 254 -16.18 16.79 -18.00
CA GLY A 254 -17.46 16.11 -18.22
C GLY A 254 -17.40 14.58 -18.12
N TYR A 255 -16.32 14.02 -17.57
CA TYR A 255 -16.13 12.57 -17.44
C TYR A 255 -16.47 12.05 -16.03
N ASP A 256 -16.93 10.80 -15.96
CA ASP A 256 -17.13 10.08 -14.70
C ASP A 256 -15.78 9.64 -14.12
N TYR A 257 -15.29 10.41 -13.16
CA TYR A 257 -14.06 10.10 -12.43
C TYR A 257 -14.05 8.68 -11.85
N SER A 258 -15.18 8.22 -11.30
CA SER A 258 -15.25 6.92 -10.61
C SER A 258 -15.07 5.78 -11.60
N ALA A 259 -15.71 5.87 -12.77
CA ALA A 259 -15.54 4.88 -13.84
C ALA A 259 -14.10 4.84 -14.37
N VAL A 260 -13.49 6.01 -14.57
CA VAL A 260 -12.09 6.13 -15.02
C VAL A 260 -11.13 5.55 -13.98
N GLN A 261 -11.28 5.92 -12.70
CA GLN A 261 -10.42 5.45 -11.62
C GLN A 261 -10.56 3.94 -11.39
N ALA A 262 -11.78 3.39 -11.49
CA ALA A 262 -11.99 1.94 -11.43
C ALA A 262 -11.25 1.20 -12.55
N LYS A 263 -11.25 1.77 -13.77
CA LYS A 263 -10.52 1.19 -14.91
C LYS A 263 -9.01 1.31 -14.76
N VAL A 264 -8.50 2.43 -14.23
CA VAL A 264 -7.08 2.61 -13.87
C VAL A 264 -6.62 1.49 -12.94
N ASN A 265 -7.38 1.25 -11.86
CA ASN A 265 -7.06 0.20 -10.89
C ASN A 265 -7.07 -1.20 -11.54
N ALA A 266 -8.03 -1.47 -12.44
CA ALA A 266 -8.10 -2.73 -13.18
C ALA A 266 -6.92 -2.93 -14.16
N LEU A 267 -6.45 -1.87 -14.83
CA LEU A 267 -5.30 -1.92 -15.75
C LEU A 267 -3.98 -2.12 -15.02
N VAL A 268 -3.79 -1.46 -13.87
CA VAL A 268 -2.64 -1.66 -12.97
C VAL A 268 -2.56 -3.14 -12.55
N LYS A 269 -3.70 -3.75 -12.20
CA LYS A 269 -3.80 -5.18 -11.87
C LYS A 269 -3.49 -6.10 -13.05
N LYS A 270 -3.89 -5.73 -14.28
CA LYS A 270 -3.63 -6.53 -15.49
C LYS A 270 -2.15 -6.52 -15.87
N GLN A 271 -1.43 -5.41 -15.68
CA GLN A 271 0.02 -5.34 -15.93
C GLN A 271 0.83 -6.30 -15.03
N GLU A 272 0.41 -6.53 -13.79
CA GLU A 272 1.01 -7.53 -12.87
C GLU A 272 0.67 -8.99 -13.26
N SER A 273 -0.35 -9.23 -14.08
CA SER A 273 -0.86 -10.57 -14.40
C SER A 273 -0.24 -11.24 -15.63
N THR A 274 0.71 -10.59 -16.32
CA THR A 274 1.34 -11.18 -17.50
C THR A 274 2.19 -12.39 -17.09
N PRO A 275 1.84 -13.62 -17.51
CA PRO A 275 2.55 -14.81 -17.05
C PRO A 275 4.01 -14.77 -17.50
N VAL A 276 4.93 -14.83 -16.54
CA VAL A 276 6.37 -14.93 -16.84
C VAL A 276 6.75 -16.39 -16.79
N TYR A 277 7.41 -16.88 -17.84
CA TYR A 277 7.89 -18.25 -17.92
C TYR A 277 9.42 -18.30 -17.87
N TYR A 278 9.94 -19.38 -17.31
CA TYR A 278 11.36 -19.71 -17.28
C TYR A 278 11.59 -21.14 -17.76
N THR A 279 12.64 -21.37 -18.54
CA THR A 279 13.08 -22.71 -18.94
C THR A 279 14.21 -23.16 -18.02
N VAL A 280 13.98 -24.23 -17.26
CA VAL A 280 14.95 -24.81 -16.31
C VAL A 280 16.23 -25.21 -17.05
N LYS A 281 17.39 -24.82 -16.51
CA LYS A 281 18.72 -25.16 -17.02
C LYS A 281 19.43 -26.15 -16.09
N SER A 282 20.44 -26.83 -16.61
CA SER A 282 21.28 -27.72 -15.79
C SER A 282 21.90 -26.95 -14.63
N GLY A 283 21.77 -27.48 -13.40
CA GLY A 283 22.24 -26.84 -12.17
C GLY A 283 21.26 -25.88 -11.51
N ASP A 284 20.09 -25.62 -12.12
CA ASP A 284 19.06 -24.81 -11.46
C ASP A 284 18.43 -25.56 -10.27
N THR A 285 18.02 -24.78 -9.28
CA THR A 285 17.14 -25.21 -8.20
C THR A 285 15.89 -24.34 -8.19
N LEU A 286 14.75 -24.89 -7.73
CA LEU A 286 13.52 -24.12 -7.60
C LEU A 286 13.68 -22.90 -6.69
N SER A 287 14.49 -23.03 -5.63
CA SER A 287 14.84 -21.92 -4.73
C SER A 287 15.68 -20.86 -5.42
N GLY A 288 16.67 -21.25 -6.24
CA GLY A 288 17.46 -20.33 -7.05
C GLY A 288 16.61 -19.57 -8.08
N ILE A 289 15.69 -20.26 -8.76
CA ILE A 289 14.74 -19.66 -9.70
C ILE A 289 13.77 -18.73 -8.96
N ALA A 290 13.20 -19.17 -7.84
CA ALA A 290 12.31 -18.35 -7.02
C ALA A 290 12.98 -17.05 -6.59
N LYS A 291 14.22 -17.13 -6.09
CA LYS A 291 15.03 -15.95 -5.74
C LYS A 291 15.25 -15.03 -6.94
N LYS A 292 15.63 -15.59 -8.09
CA LYS A 292 15.89 -14.84 -9.33
C LYS A 292 14.67 -14.03 -9.79
N TYR A 293 13.47 -14.57 -9.64
CA TYR A 293 12.23 -13.93 -10.07
C TYR A 293 11.50 -13.20 -8.94
N GLY A 294 12.08 -13.15 -7.74
CA GLY A 294 11.46 -12.62 -6.51
C GLY A 294 10.06 -13.19 -6.30
N THR A 295 10.00 -14.51 -6.17
CA THR A 295 8.82 -15.28 -5.81
C THR A 295 9.26 -16.38 -4.83
N THR A 296 8.36 -17.29 -4.46
CA THR A 296 8.67 -18.42 -3.57
C THR A 296 8.61 -19.75 -4.30
N VAL A 297 9.29 -20.76 -3.78
CA VAL A 297 9.20 -22.14 -4.29
C VAL A 297 7.75 -22.61 -4.31
N SER A 298 6.99 -22.33 -3.25
CA SER A 298 5.57 -22.67 -3.14
C SER A 298 4.72 -21.93 -4.17
N ALA A 299 5.02 -20.66 -4.46
CA ALA A 299 4.31 -19.92 -5.51
C ALA A 299 4.58 -20.51 -6.89
N ILE A 300 5.83 -20.84 -7.22
CA ILE A 300 6.16 -21.52 -8.48
C ILE A 300 5.48 -22.89 -8.56
N GLN A 301 5.47 -23.66 -7.47
CA GLN A 301 4.77 -24.96 -7.44
C GLN A 301 3.27 -24.80 -7.72
N ASN A 302 2.61 -23.86 -7.05
CA ASN A 302 1.18 -23.59 -7.20
C ASN A 302 0.82 -23.11 -8.61
N LEU A 303 1.73 -22.43 -9.30
CA LEU A 303 1.56 -22.01 -10.69
C LEU A 303 1.78 -23.15 -11.69
N ASN A 304 2.43 -24.25 -11.29
CA ASN A 304 2.76 -25.39 -12.15
C ASN A 304 2.37 -26.74 -11.50
N PRO A 305 1.13 -26.92 -11.02
CA PRO A 305 0.76 -28.06 -10.17
C PRO A 305 0.84 -29.41 -10.90
N THR A 306 0.73 -29.41 -12.23
CA THR A 306 0.85 -30.61 -13.06
C THR A 306 2.32 -31.01 -13.30
N LEU A 307 3.22 -30.04 -13.39
CA LEU A 307 4.63 -30.25 -13.70
C LEU A 307 5.47 -30.46 -12.42
N ILE A 308 5.23 -29.66 -11.37
CA ILE A 308 6.01 -29.66 -10.13
C ILE A 308 5.23 -30.33 -9.01
N LYS A 309 5.23 -31.67 -9.00
CA LYS A 309 4.63 -32.45 -7.91
C LYS A 309 5.53 -32.55 -6.68
N ASN A 310 6.85 -32.45 -6.88
CA ASN A 310 7.86 -32.45 -5.83
C ASN A 310 8.78 -31.24 -6.05
N VAL A 311 8.82 -30.32 -5.09
CA VAL A 311 9.62 -29.08 -5.17
C VAL A 311 11.13 -29.31 -5.17
N ASN A 312 11.58 -30.51 -4.80
CA ASN A 312 12.99 -30.88 -4.86
C ASN A 312 13.37 -31.56 -6.19
N LEU A 313 12.42 -31.70 -7.12
CA LEU A 313 12.63 -32.34 -8.42
C LEU A 313 12.14 -31.44 -9.56
N ILE A 314 13.08 -30.84 -10.28
CA ILE A 314 12.84 -30.17 -11.56
C ILE A 314 13.78 -30.73 -12.62
N LEU A 315 13.30 -30.78 -13.87
CA LEU A 315 14.11 -31.28 -14.98
C LEU A 315 14.49 -30.13 -15.92
N THR A 316 15.73 -30.17 -16.39
CA THR A 316 16.22 -29.28 -17.45
C THR A 316 15.28 -29.32 -18.66
N GLY A 317 14.98 -28.14 -19.22
CA GLY A 317 14.07 -27.97 -20.35
C GLY A 317 12.61 -27.74 -19.96
N TRP A 318 12.23 -27.92 -18.68
CA TRP A 318 10.89 -27.58 -18.23
C TRP A 318 10.62 -26.09 -18.37
N LYS A 319 9.55 -25.74 -19.09
CA LYS A 319 9.02 -24.37 -19.13
C LYS A 319 8.02 -24.19 -17.99
N ILE A 320 8.45 -23.53 -16.93
CA ILE A 320 7.66 -23.29 -15.72
C ILE A 320 7.21 -21.84 -15.64
N ARG A 321 5.98 -21.62 -15.17
CA ARG A 321 5.46 -20.29 -14.85
C ARG A 321 6.04 -19.81 -13.51
N VAL A 322 6.63 -18.62 -13.50
CA VAL A 322 7.31 -18.04 -12.32
C VAL A 322 6.62 -16.79 -11.78
N LYS A 323 5.73 -16.16 -12.57
CA LYS A 323 4.77 -15.12 -12.16
C LYS A 323 3.48 -15.31 -12.95
#